data_AF-A0A6G8Q500-F1
#
_entry.id   AF-A0A6G8Q500-F1
#
_cell.length_a   1.000
_cell.length_b   1.000
_cell.length_c   1.000
_cell.angle_alpha   90.00
_cell.angle_beta   90.00
_cell.angle_gamma   90.00
#
_symmetry.space_group_name_H-M   'P 1'
#
loop_
_entity.id
_entity.type
_entity.pdbx_description
1 polymer ?
#
loop_
_entity_poly.entity_id
_entity_poly.type
_entity_poly.pdbx_seq_one_letter_code
_entity_poly.pdbx_strand_id
1 'polypeptide(L)'
;MEPVLEIFTIQRGQSLYDGTSLGFDEETYREWLTFWDDLRRSGAAAPGDLQATDTGDLNTTLLIRGKAAMEFAFSNQYTGLAELTERELDLTTIPSGAEPGIYLKPSQLLSGYSRSDYQEEVVQLIDFFLNDKEANRILGTERGISGNSEIREMLRSEVPETEQKVFDYLASVRQDAAPLPPPPPMGAGEIEEILLRTNQDVAFGRSNVDQAVDQFFTEAESALEKANR
;
A
#
# COMPACT_ATOMS: atom_id res chain seq x y z
N MET A 1 1.27 5.10 4.92
CA MET A 1 1.90 4.57 6.15
C MET A 1 1.38 3.17 6.50
N GLU A 2 0.06 2.95 6.61
CA GLU A 2 -0.53 1.62 6.86
C GLU A 2 0.00 0.52 5.93
N PRO A 3 0.09 0.70 4.59
CA PRO A 3 0.60 -0.36 3.70
C PRO A 3 2.05 -0.77 4.01
N VAL A 4 2.85 0.17 4.53
CA VAL A 4 4.25 -0.10 4.87
C VAL A 4 4.35 -0.87 6.19
N LEU A 5 3.46 -0.57 7.16
CA LEU A 5 3.32 -1.35 8.38
C LEU A 5 2.82 -2.78 8.07
N GLU A 6 1.84 -2.94 7.18
CA GLU A 6 1.35 -4.27 6.77
C GLU A 6 2.47 -5.12 6.16
N ILE A 7 3.30 -4.54 5.29
CA ILE A 7 4.49 -5.24 4.76
C ILE A 7 5.43 -5.65 5.89
N PHE A 8 5.63 -4.78 6.89
CA PHE A 8 6.49 -5.06 8.03
C PHE A 8 5.96 -6.16 8.97
N THR A 9 4.65 -6.26 9.16
CA THR A 9 4.04 -7.34 9.95
C THR A 9 4.11 -8.68 9.20
N ILE A 10 3.89 -8.67 7.88
CA ILE A 10 4.03 -9.88 7.04
C ILE A 10 5.47 -10.42 7.10
N GLN A 11 6.49 -9.56 7.09
CA GLN A 11 7.89 -9.97 7.27
C GLN A 11 8.17 -10.69 8.60
N ARG A 12 7.29 -10.53 9.59
CA ARG A 12 7.36 -11.17 10.92
C ARG A 12 6.43 -12.37 11.05
N GLY A 13 5.82 -12.83 9.94
CA GLY A 13 4.85 -13.91 9.95
C GLY A 13 3.52 -13.54 10.59
N GLN A 14 3.24 -12.25 10.72
CA GLN A 14 1.99 -11.69 11.24
C GLN A 14 1.17 -11.09 10.09
N SER A 15 0.02 -10.49 10.42
CA SER A 15 -0.79 -9.74 9.46
C SER A 15 -1.19 -8.39 10.05
N LEU A 16 -1.67 -7.46 9.24
CA LEU A 16 -2.25 -6.22 9.79
C LEU A 16 -3.55 -6.52 10.57
N TYR A 17 -4.37 -7.42 10.03
CA TYR A 17 -5.64 -7.85 10.64
C TYR A 17 -5.73 -9.37 10.70
N ASP A 18 -6.38 -9.88 11.75
CA ASP A 18 -6.81 -11.27 11.89
C ASP A 18 -8.32 -11.30 12.14
N GLY A 19 -9.08 -11.58 11.07
CA GLY A 19 -10.53 -11.49 11.09
C GLY A 19 -11.01 -10.08 11.40
N THR A 20 -11.51 -9.88 12.62
CA THR A 20 -12.06 -8.61 13.10
C THR A 20 -11.17 -7.93 14.15
N SER A 21 -9.95 -8.42 14.34
CA SER A 21 -8.96 -7.94 15.31
C SER A 21 -7.67 -7.50 14.61
N LEU A 22 -6.75 -6.86 15.34
CA LEU A 22 -5.38 -6.68 14.87
C LEU A 22 -4.68 -8.03 14.70
N GLY A 23 -3.84 -8.16 13.69
CA GLY A 23 -3.12 -9.40 13.36
C GLY A 23 -1.66 -9.43 13.84
N PHE A 24 -1.23 -8.44 14.62
CA PHE A 24 0.14 -8.25 15.10
C PHE A 24 0.13 -7.82 16.57
N ASP A 25 1.29 -7.97 17.23
CA ASP A 25 1.46 -7.68 18.65
C ASP A 25 2.13 -6.32 18.93
N GLU A 26 2.07 -5.91 20.20
CA GLU A 26 2.69 -4.68 20.68
C GLU A 26 4.19 -4.62 20.39
N GLU A 27 4.89 -5.76 20.45
CA GLU A 27 6.34 -5.80 20.23
C GLU A 27 6.69 -5.49 18.78
N THR A 28 5.94 -6.05 17.83
CA THR A 28 6.11 -5.75 16.41
C THR A 28 5.83 -4.28 16.12
N TYR A 29 4.80 -3.70 16.73
CA TYR A 29 4.52 -2.28 16.57
C TYR A 29 5.57 -1.38 17.23
N ARG A 30 6.09 -1.78 18.39
CA ARG A 30 7.17 -1.09 19.10
C ARG A 30 8.44 -1.08 18.27
N GLU A 31 8.79 -2.20 17.65
CA GLU A 31 9.93 -2.31 16.75
C GLU A 31 9.77 -1.37 15.54
N TRP A 32 8.59 -1.36 14.92
CA TRP A 32 8.26 -0.46 13.81
C TRP A 32 8.42 1.02 14.18
N LEU A 33 7.79 1.45 15.28
CA LEU A 33 7.87 2.85 15.73
C LEU A 33 9.29 3.25 16.12
N THR A 34 10.03 2.36 16.79
CA THR A 34 11.43 2.59 17.18
C THR A 34 12.30 2.78 15.95
N PHE A 35 12.17 1.91 14.94
CA PHE A 35 12.93 2.01 13.69
C PHE A 35 12.76 3.39 13.03
N TRP A 36 11.52 3.86 12.89
CA TRP A 36 11.27 5.17 12.28
C TRP A 36 11.72 6.33 13.17
N ASP A 37 11.62 6.20 14.49
CA ASP A 37 12.10 7.23 15.40
C ASP A 37 13.63 7.38 15.36
N ASP A 38 14.35 6.26 15.29
CA ASP A 38 15.81 6.25 15.16
C ASP A 38 16.27 6.82 13.81
N LEU A 39 15.56 6.52 12.71
CA LEU A 39 15.85 7.14 11.41
C LEU A 39 15.63 8.66 11.44
N ARG A 40 14.59 9.16 12.13
CA ARG A 40 14.39 10.60 12.30
C ARG A 40 15.49 11.24 13.16
N ARG A 41 15.84 10.62 14.29
CA ARG A 41 16.89 11.12 15.20
C ARG A 41 18.27 11.17 14.55
N SER A 42 18.58 10.21 13.69
CA SER A 42 19.82 10.18 12.92
C SER A 42 19.82 11.13 11.70
N GLY A 43 18.67 11.69 11.33
CA GLY A 43 18.50 12.52 10.14
C GLY A 43 18.38 11.75 8.83
N ALA A 44 18.24 10.42 8.89
CA ALA A 44 18.06 9.56 7.73
C ALA A 44 16.61 9.57 7.20
N ALA A 45 15.64 9.91 8.05
CA ALA A 45 14.24 10.18 7.66
C ALA A 45 13.86 11.64 7.93
N ALA A 46 12.85 12.14 7.21
CA ALA A 46 12.36 13.50 7.38
C ALA A 46 11.86 13.75 8.82
N PRO A 47 12.13 14.92 9.41
CA PRO A 47 11.54 15.28 10.71
C PRO A 47 10.01 15.41 10.59
N GLY A 48 9.30 15.24 11.71
CA GLY A 48 7.84 15.15 11.71
C GLY A 48 7.13 16.38 11.11
N ASP A 49 7.66 17.58 11.32
CA ASP A 49 7.12 18.83 10.77
C ASP A 49 7.22 18.90 9.25
N LEU A 50 8.33 18.41 8.69
CA LEU A 50 8.50 18.29 7.24
C LEU A 50 7.63 17.17 6.68
N GLN A 51 7.60 16.00 7.32
CA GLN A 51 6.76 14.87 6.88
C GLN A 51 5.28 15.25 6.86
N ALA A 52 4.79 16.03 7.82
CA ALA A 52 3.40 16.48 7.87
C ALA A 52 2.99 17.41 6.72
N THR A 53 3.94 17.90 5.91
CA THR A 53 3.65 18.67 4.70
C THR A 53 3.41 17.81 3.46
N ASP A 54 3.63 16.50 3.56
CA ASP A 54 3.17 15.51 2.58
C ASP A 54 1.71 15.16 2.90
N THR A 55 0.79 15.54 2.01
CA THR A 55 -0.65 15.38 2.21
C THR A 55 -1.23 14.19 1.45
N GLY A 56 -0.38 13.35 0.86
CA GLY A 56 -0.80 12.26 -0.05
C GLY A 56 -1.11 12.70 -1.48
N ASP A 57 -0.98 14.00 -1.79
CA ASP A 57 -0.97 14.50 -3.17
C ASP A 57 0.43 14.30 -3.75
N LEU A 58 0.54 13.76 -4.98
CA LEU A 58 1.82 13.49 -5.63
C LEU A 58 2.74 14.73 -5.70
N ASN A 59 2.18 15.93 -5.86
CA ASN A 59 2.91 17.20 -5.88
C ASN A 59 3.49 17.59 -4.51
N THR A 60 2.90 17.08 -3.43
CA THR A 60 3.30 17.41 -2.05
C THR A 60 4.34 16.46 -1.48
N THR A 61 4.58 15.33 -2.14
CA THR A 61 5.55 14.32 -1.71
C THR A 61 6.93 14.92 -1.49
N LEU A 62 7.64 14.42 -0.48
CA LEU A 62 8.98 14.90 -0.17
C LEU A 62 9.99 14.56 -1.27
N LEU A 63 9.77 13.48 -2.02
CA LEU A 63 10.57 13.14 -3.20
C LEU A 63 10.47 14.22 -4.29
N ILE A 64 9.26 14.58 -4.71
CA ILE A 64 9.04 15.59 -5.76
C ILE A 64 9.56 16.95 -5.32
N ARG A 65 9.36 17.31 -4.05
CA ARG A 65 9.87 18.56 -3.47
C ARG A 65 11.38 18.58 -3.23
N GLY A 66 12.10 17.49 -3.54
CA GLY A 66 13.55 17.38 -3.38
C GLY A 66 14.01 17.42 -1.93
N LYS A 67 13.19 16.89 -1.02
CA LYS A 67 13.42 16.83 0.42
C LYS A 67 13.71 15.41 0.92
N ALA A 68 13.35 14.40 0.14
CA ALA A 68 13.71 13.00 0.36
C ALA A 68 14.27 12.39 -0.93
N ALA A 69 15.14 11.39 -0.80
CA ALA A 69 15.68 10.65 -1.94
C ALA A 69 14.80 9.45 -2.36
N MET A 70 13.90 9.00 -1.47
CA MET A 70 13.03 7.85 -1.65
C MET A 70 11.63 8.18 -1.13
N GLU A 71 10.61 7.54 -1.71
CA GLU A 71 9.20 7.66 -1.34
C GLU A 71 8.57 6.27 -1.29
N PHE A 72 7.62 6.05 -0.38
CA PHE A 72 6.80 4.84 -0.41
C PHE A 72 5.53 5.14 -1.20
N ALA A 73 5.43 4.61 -2.41
CA ALA A 73 4.29 4.80 -3.30
C ALA A 73 3.80 3.45 -3.85
N PHE A 74 2.54 3.39 -4.25
CA PHE A 74 2.04 2.28 -5.05
C PHE A 74 2.63 2.35 -6.46
N SER A 75 2.89 1.20 -7.10
CA SER A 75 3.58 1.17 -8.40
C SER A 75 2.84 1.93 -9.51
N ASN A 76 1.51 2.00 -9.45
CA ASN A 76 0.70 2.78 -10.39
C ASN A 76 0.89 4.30 -10.25
N GLN A 77 1.47 4.78 -9.15
CA GLN A 77 1.79 6.21 -8.97
C GLN A 77 3.12 6.61 -9.63
N TYR A 78 3.92 5.65 -10.12
CA TYR A 78 5.24 5.92 -10.70
C TYR A 78 5.19 6.90 -11.87
N THR A 79 4.32 6.65 -12.86
CA THR A 79 4.22 7.51 -14.05
C THR A 79 3.86 8.93 -13.66
N GLY A 80 2.87 9.11 -12.77
CA GLY A 80 2.47 10.42 -12.27
C GLY A 80 3.58 11.14 -11.51
N LEU A 81 4.37 10.42 -10.70
CA LEU A 81 5.55 11.00 -10.02
C LEU A 81 6.64 11.39 -11.02
N ALA A 82 6.92 10.54 -12.02
CA ALA A 82 7.94 10.79 -13.03
C ALA A 82 7.62 12.01 -13.90
N GLU A 83 6.35 12.30 -14.17
CA GLU A 83 5.92 13.49 -14.92
C GLU A 83 6.08 14.79 -14.13
N LEU A 84 6.13 14.73 -12.80
CA LEU A 84 6.23 15.89 -11.92
C LEU A 84 7.67 16.36 -11.67
N THR A 85 8.67 15.72 -12.27
CA THR A 85 10.08 16.02 -12.03
C THR A 85 10.94 15.77 -13.27
N GLU A 86 11.99 16.58 -13.45
CA GLU A 86 13.01 16.32 -14.48
C GLU A 86 14.06 15.28 -14.03
N ARG A 87 14.03 14.88 -12.76
CA ARG A 87 14.94 13.87 -12.21
C ARG A 87 14.51 12.48 -12.69
N GLU A 88 15.48 11.66 -13.07
CA GLU A 88 15.19 10.25 -13.34
C GLU A 88 14.78 9.55 -12.03
N LEU A 89 13.58 8.94 -12.05
CA LEU A 89 13.08 8.11 -10.96
C LEU A 89 13.18 6.63 -11.35
N ASP A 90 13.36 5.78 -10.34
CA ASP A 90 13.34 4.33 -10.50
C ASP A 90 12.49 3.68 -9.39
N LEU A 91 12.15 2.41 -9.58
CA LEU A 91 11.33 1.61 -8.68
C LEU A 91 12.14 0.46 -8.12
N THR A 92 12.02 0.21 -6.82
CA THR A 92 12.57 -0.98 -6.18
C THR A 92 11.64 -1.46 -5.09
N THR A 93 11.80 -2.71 -4.68
CA THR A 93 10.99 -3.31 -3.62
C THR A 93 11.35 -2.71 -2.27
N ILE A 94 10.38 -2.66 -1.36
CA ILE A 94 10.66 -2.41 0.06
C ILE A 94 11.65 -3.47 0.55
N PRO A 95 12.68 -3.11 1.35
CA PRO A 95 13.63 -4.09 1.86
C PRO A 95 12.93 -5.27 2.52
N SER A 96 13.30 -6.49 2.11
CA SER A 96 12.83 -7.73 2.71
C SER A 96 13.69 -8.13 3.92
N GLY A 97 13.07 -8.76 4.90
CA GLY A 97 13.78 -9.45 5.98
C GLY A 97 14.20 -10.85 5.55
N ALA A 98 14.15 -11.82 6.49
CA ALA A 98 14.31 -13.24 6.16
C ALA A 98 13.18 -13.75 5.25
N GLU A 99 11.97 -13.23 5.42
CA GLU A 99 10.80 -13.50 4.60
C GLU A 99 10.42 -12.24 3.80
N PRO A 100 9.85 -12.39 2.58
CA PRO A 100 9.31 -11.28 1.84
C PRO A 100 8.04 -10.74 2.53
N GLY A 101 7.90 -9.41 2.57
CA GLY A 101 6.65 -8.76 3.03
C GLY A 101 5.80 -8.21 1.91
N ILE A 102 6.41 -7.95 0.75
CA ILE A 102 5.74 -7.32 -0.38
C ILE A 102 4.81 -8.32 -1.05
N TYR A 103 3.62 -7.89 -1.44
CA TYR A 103 2.61 -8.72 -2.07
C TYR A 103 1.99 -8.02 -3.28
N LEU A 104 1.38 -8.79 -4.19
CA LEU A 104 0.64 -8.22 -5.32
C LEU A 104 -0.75 -7.79 -4.87
N LYS A 105 -0.91 -6.49 -4.60
CA LYS A 105 -2.21 -5.90 -4.23
C LYS A 105 -3.13 -5.76 -5.45
N PRO A 106 -4.34 -6.35 -5.44
CA PRO A 106 -5.37 -6.01 -6.42
C PRO A 106 -5.71 -4.53 -6.30
N SER A 107 -5.62 -3.79 -7.40
CA SER A 107 -6.03 -2.38 -7.45
C SER A 107 -7.52 -2.24 -7.16
N GLN A 108 -8.34 -3.09 -7.80
CA GLN A 108 -9.79 -3.07 -7.79
C GLN A 108 -10.34 -4.48 -7.99
N LEU A 109 -11.59 -4.69 -7.61
CA LEU A 109 -12.33 -5.94 -7.78
C LEU A 109 -13.68 -5.62 -8.46
N LEU A 110 -14.09 -6.48 -9.40
CA LEU A 110 -15.45 -6.49 -9.93
C LEU A 110 -16.25 -7.58 -9.21
N SER A 111 -17.41 -7.20 -8.68
CA SER A 111 -18.28 -8.10 -7.91
C SER A 111 -19.68 -8.15 -8.51
N GLY A 112 -20.25 -9.35 -8.58
CA GLY A 112 -21.63 -9.57 -9.00
C GLY A 112 -22.58 -9.62 -7.80
N TYR A 113 -23.76 -9.00 -7.89
CA TYR A 113 -24.77 -9.14 -6.86
C TYR A 113 -25.35 -10.56 -6.87
N SER A 114 -25.25 -11.25 -5.73
CA SER A 114 -25.62 -12.67 -5.63
C SER A 114 -27.10 -12.96 -5.92
N ARG A 115 -27.98 -11.96 -5.84
CA ARG A 115 -29.42 -12.08 -6.12
C ARG A 115 -29.85 -11.35 -7.41
N SER A 116 -28.91 -11.08 -8.31
CA SER A 116 -29.26 -10.56 -9.64
C SER A 116 -30.14 -11.56 -10.39
N ASP A 117 -31.18 -11.08 -11.09
CA ASP A 117 -31.96 -11.90 -12.02
C ASP A 117 -31.18 -12.20 -13.33
N TYR A 118 -30.05 -11.52 -13.55
CA TYR A 118 -29.21 -11.59 -14.76
C TYR A 118 -27.80 -12.10 -14.43
N GLN A 119 -27.70 -13.26 -13.77
CA GLN A 119 -26.42 -13.77 -13.29
C GLN A 119 -25.45 -14.10 -14.42
N GLU A 120 -25.95 -14.64 -15.54
CA GLU A 120 -25.12 -15.00 -16.71
C GLU A 120 -24.54 -13.75 -17.38
N GLU A 121 -25.34 -12.71 -17.58
CA GLU A 121 -24.89 -11.45 -18.18
C GLU A 121 -23.90 -10.70 -17.29
N VAL A 122 -24.07 -10.77 -15.96
CA VAL A 122 -23.09 -10.22 -15.01
C VAL A 122 -21.75 -10.92 -15.15
N VAL A 123 -21.72 -12.25 -15.26
CA VAL A 123 -20.48 -13.01 -15.46
C VAL A 123 -19.85 -12.66 -16.82
N GLN A 124 -20.65 -12.58 -17.89
CA GLN A 124 -20.16 -12.19 -19.21
C GLN A 124 -19.56 -10.78 -19.22
N LEU A 125 -20.17 -9.84 -18.50
CA LEU A 125 -19.63 -8.48 -18.38
C LEU A 125 -18.29 -8.48 -17.64
N ILE A 126 -18.19 -9.22 -16.52
CA ILE A 126 -16.93 -9.34 -15.78
C ILE A 126 -15.85 -9.99 -16.67
N ASP A 127 -16.18 -11.05 -17.39
CA ASP A 127 -15.27 -11.72 -18.33
C ASP A 127 -14.78 -10.76 -19.43
N PHE A 128 -15.68 -9.98 -20.03
CA PHE A 128 -15.34 -8.95 -21.01
C PHE A 128 -14.32 -7.96 -20.47
N PHE A 129 -14.50 -7.43 -19.25
CA PHE A 129 -13.54 -6.52 -18.64
C PHE A 129 -12.16 -7.16 -18.40
N LEU A 130 -12.13 -8.44 -18.04
CA LEU A 130 -10.89 -9.12 -17.66
C LEU A 130 -10.10 -9.69 -18.84
N ASN A 131 -10.80 -10.12 -19.89
CA ASN A 131 -10.25 -11.01 -20.91
C ASN A 131 -10.41 -10.50 -22.36
N ASP A 132 -11.33 -9.57 -22.62
CA ASP A 132 -11.46 -9.03 -23.98
C ASP A 132 -10.27 -8.12 -24.32
N LYS A 133 -9.60 -8.42 -25.43
CA LYS A 133 -8.38 -7.71 -25.83
C LYS A 133 -8.66 -6.27 -26.20
N GLU A 134 -9.75 -6.00 -26.91
CA GLU A 134 -10.06 -4.64 -27.36
C GLU A 134 -10.54 -3.76 -26.20
N ALA A 135 -11.34 -4.31 -25.29
CA ALA A 135 -11.72 -3.65 -24.05
C ALA A 135 -10.49 -3.25 -23.23
N ASN A 136 -9.51 -4.15 -23.12
CA ASN A 136 -8.28 -3.88 -22.39
C ASN A 136 -7.34 -2.91 -23.11
N ARG A 137 -7.32 -2.86 -24.46
CA ARG A 137 -6.60 -1.79 -25.19
C ARG A 137 -7.18 -0.41 -24.91
N ILE A 138 -8.51 -0.30 -24.85
CA ILE A 138 -9.18 0.95 -24.50
C ILE A 138 -8.90 1.32 -23.04
N LEU A 139 -8.93 0.34 -22.14
CA LEU A 139 -8.70 0.56 -20.71
C LEU A 139 -7.25 0.88 -20.37
N GLY A 140 -6.29 0.30 -21.12
CA GLY A 140 -4.87 0.39 -20.82
C GLY A 140 -4.56 -0.11 -19.41
N THR A 141 -3.80 0.69 -18.66
CA THR A 141 -3.37 0.41 -17.28
C THR A 141 -4.02 1.34 -16.25
N GLU A 142 -5.09 2.04 -16.63
CA GLU A 142 -5.82 2.99 -15.77
C GLU A 142 -6.33 2.35 -14.46
N ARG A 143 -6.62 1.04 -14.50
CA ARG A 143 -7.05 0.26 -13.32
C ARG A 143 -5.93 -0.63 -12.78
N GLY A 144 -4.67 -0.27 -13.03
CA GLY A 144 -3.51 -1.11 -12.74
C GLY A 144 -3.24 -2.13 -13.83
N ILE A 145 -2.14 -2.88 -13.65
CA ILE A 145 -1.69 -3.89 -14.62
C ILE A 145 -2.54 -5.16 -14.48
N SER A 146 -3.08 -5.63 -15.60
CA SER A 146 -3.96 -6.80 -15.64
C SER A 146 -3.30 -8.06 -15.03
N GLY A 147 -4.11 -8.80 -14.28
CA GLY A 147 -3.75 -10.12 -13.76
C GLY A 147 -3.58 -11.16 -14.88
N ASN A 148 -4.35 -11.01 -15.98
CA ASN A 148 -4.27 -11.87 -17.15
C ASN A 148 -2.92 -11.67 -17.87
N SER A 149 -2.16 -12.75 -18.03
CA SER A 149 -0.83 -12.69 -18.64
C SER A 149 -0.84 -12.29 -20.12
N GLU A 150 -1.83 -12.73 -20.89
CA GLU A 150 -1.94 -12.36 -22.31
C GLU A 150 -2.24 -10.88 -22.48
N ILE A 151 -3.16 -10.36 -21.67
CA ILE A 151 -3.49 -8.92 -21.66
C ILE A 151 -2.27 -8.11 -21.23
N ARG A 152 -1.58 -8.55 -20.17
CA ARG A 152 -0.38 -7.87 -19.68
C ARG A 152 0.75 -7.83 -20.72
N GLU A 153 0.98 -8.93 -21.44
CA GLU A 153 2.01 -8.98 -22.50
C GLU A 153 1.67 -8.06 -23.67
N MET A 154 0.41 -8.07 -24.11
CA MET A 154 -0.09 -7.15 -25.14
C MET A 154 0.11 -5.69 -24.71
N LEU A 155 -0.39 -5.31 -23.53
CA LEU A 155 -0.30 -3.93 -23.03
C LEU A 155 1.15 -3.47 -22.86
N ARG A 156 2.05 -4.33 -22.36
CA ARG A 156 3.47 -3.98 -22.19
C ARG A 156 4.11 -3.51 -23.51
N SER A 157 3.68 -4.06 -24.65
CA SER A 157 4.19 -3.68 -25.98
C SER A 157 3.58 -2.40 -26.54
N GLU A 158 2.48 -1.93 -25.96
CA GLU A 158 1.69 -0.78 -26.43
C GLU A 158 1.93 0.49 -25.57
N VAL A 159 2.55 0.36 -24.40
CA VAL A 159 2.79 1.47 -23.45
C VAL A 159 4.20 2.09 -23.60
N PRO A 160 4.39 3.37 -23.21
CA PRO A 160 5.69 4.03 -23.20
C PRO A 160 6.72 3.34 -22.29
N GLU A 161 8.01 3.57 -22.54
CA GLU A 161 9.11 2.99 -21.76
C GLU A 161 9.01 3.29 -20.25
N THR A 162 8.61 4.51 -19.88
CA THR A 162 8.37 4.90 -18.48
C THR A 162 7.39 3.95 -17.80
N GLU A 163 6.34 3.55 -18.51
CA GLU A 163 5.33 2.65 -17.97
C GLU A 163 5.80 1.19 -17.98
N GLN A 164 6.63 0.78 -18.95
CA GLN A 164 7.22 -0.56 -18.98
C GLN A 164 8.03 -0.87 -17.71
N LYS A 165 8.65 0.14 -17.07
CA LYS A 165 9.31 -0.03 -15.76
C LYS A 165 8.36 -0.56 -14.68
N VAL A 166 7.08 -0.17 -14.71
CA VAL A 166 6.05 -0.67 -13.78
C VAL A 166 5.76 -2.15 -14.05
N PHE A 167 5.71 -2.57 -15.32
CA PHE A 167 5.53 -3.98 -15.70
C PHE A 167 6.69 -4.84 -15.21
N ASP A 168 7.92 -4.36 -15.41
CA ASP A 168 9.14 -5.08 -15.02
C ASP A 168 9.26 -5.17 -13.49
N TYR A 169 8.90 -4.10 -12.78
CA TYR A 169 8.80 -4.11 -11.32
C TYR A 169 7.75 -5.11 -10.81
N LEU A 170 6.54 -5.16 -11.38
CA LEU A 170 5.54 -6.14 -10.95
C LEU A 170 5.93 -7.59 -11.32
N ALA A 171 6.69 -7.78 -12.40
CA ALA A 171 7.23 -9.08 -12.78
C ALA A 171 8.29 -9.56 -11.77
N SER A 172 9.14 -8.66 -11.26
CA SER A 172 10.12 -9.00 -10.21
C SER A 172 9.42 -9.30 -8.88
N VAL A 173 8.47 -8.47 -8.44
CA VAL A 173 7.69 -8.69 -7.21
C VAL A 173 6.98 -10.04 -7.24
N ARG A 174 6.42 -10.45 -8.38
CA ARG A 174 5.69 -11.73 -8.50
C ARG A 174 6.55 -12.96 -8.19
N GLN A 175 7.87 -12.89 -8.29
CA GLN A 175 8.76 -14.03 -8.04
C GLN A 175 8.82 -14.40 -6.55
N ASP A 176 8.84 -13.38 -5.69
CA ASP A 176 9.03 -13.52 -4.24
C ASP A 176 7.90 -12.86 -3.44
N ALA A 177 6.70 -12.71 -4.02
CA ALA A 177 5.58 -12.06 -3.36
C ALA A 177 5.05 -12.89 -2.18
N ALA A 178 4.83 -12.24 -1.05
CA ALA A 178 4.04 -12.78 0.05
C ALA A 178 2.58 -13.02 -0.38
N PRO A 179 1.84 -13.93 0.30
CA PRO A 179 0.41 -14.10 0.08
C PRO A 179 -0.36 -12.79 0.25
N LEU A 180 -1.45 -12.65 -0.51
CA LEU A 180 -2.38 -11.52 -0.33
C LEU A 180 -2.97 -11.58 1.10
N PRO A 181 -2.82 -10.52 1.92
CA PRO A 181 -3.42 -10.48 3.25
C PRO A 181 -4.96 -10.55 3.20
N PRO A 182 -5.61 -10.92 4.32
CA PRO A 182 -7.07 -10.86 4.44
C PRO A 182 -7.62 -9.46 4.12
N PRO A 183 -8.87 -9.36 3.65
CA PRO A 183 -9.50 -8.06 3.46
C PRO A 183 -9.60 -7.31 4.81
N PRO A 184 -9.48 -5.98 4.81
CA PRO A 184 -9.63 -5.19 6.03
C PRO A 184 -11.02 -5.37 6.67
N PRO A 185 -11.11 -5.39 8.01
CA PRO A 185 -12.39 -5.48 8.71
C PRO A 185 -13.19 -4.17 8.62
N MET A 186 -14.45 -4.23 9.06
CA MET A 186 -15.19 -3.01 9.39
C MET A 186 -14.43 -2.22 10.46
N GLY A 187 -14.35 -0.90 10.31
CA GLY A 187 -13.59 -0.04 11.21
C GLY A 187 -12.13 0.18 10.83
N ALA A 188 -11.59 -0.50 9.79
CA ALA A 188 -10.20 -0.32 9.35
C ALA A 188 -9.81 1.15 9.08
N GLY A 189 -10.72 1.98 8.55
CA GLY A 189 -10.45 3.41 8.36
C GLY A 189 -10.17 4.18 9.65
N GLU A 190 -10.82 3.81 10.77
CA GLU A 190 -10.54 4.42 12.09
C GLU A 190 -9.15 3.97 12.60
N ILE A 191 -8.70 2.76 12.25
CA ILE A 191 -7.36 2.26 12.56
C ILE A 191 -6.28 3.04 11.82
N GLU A 192 -6.50 3.38 10.55
CA GLU A 192 -5.58 4.21 9.76
C GLU A 192 -5.39 5.60 10.41
N GLU A 193 -6.49 6.21 10.87
CA GLU A 193 -6.46 7.51 11.57
C GLU A 193 -5.70 7.43 12.91
N ILE A 194 -5.96 6.40 13.71
CA ILE A 194 -5.27 6.15 14.99
C ILE A 194 -3.77 5.92 14.75
N LEU A 195 -3.42 5.13 13.73
CA LEU A 195 -2.04 4.89 13.32
C LEU A 195 -1.35 6.21 12.95
N LEU A 196 -1.99 7.05 12.11
CA LEU A 196 -1.45 8.36 11.71
C LEU A 196 -1.20 9.27 12.91
N ARG A 197 -2.18 9.41 13.78
CA ARG A 197 -2.08 10.29 14.93
C ARG A 197 -0.99 9.84 15.90
N THR A 198 -0.97 8.56 16.26
CA THR A 198 0.03 8.03 17.23
C THR A 198 1.46 8.11 16.68
N ASN A 199 1.67 7.87 15.38
CA ASN A 199 2.98 8.04 14.75
C ASN A 199 3.42 9.51 14.73
N GLN A 200 2.50 10.44 14.42
CA GLN A 200 2.76 11.87 14.44
C GLN A 200 3.10 12.38 15.85
N ASP A 201 2.43 11.88 16.89
CA ASP A 201 2.73 12.28 18.27
C ASP A 201 4.15 11.88 18.68
N VAL A 202 4.64 10.72 18.25
CA VAL A 202 6.06 10.35 18.41
C VAL A 202 6.95 11.28 17.58
N ALA A 203 6.64 11.48 16.30
CA ALA A 203 7.45 12.31 15.40
C ALA A 203 7.55 13.79 15.84
N PHE A 204 6.54 14.30 16.54
CA PHE A 204 6.52 15.64 17.13
C PHE A 204 7.04 15.70 18.57
N GLY A 205 7.46 14.57 19.15
CA GLY A 205 7.95 14.48 20.52
C GLY A 205 6.88 14.72 21.59
N ARG A 206 5.60 14.52 21.27
CA ARG A 206 4.46 14.62 22.19
C ARG A 206 4.22 13.33 22.96
N SER A 207 4.69 12.22 22.42
CA SER A 207 4.64 10.89 23.03
C SER A 207 5.98 10.19 22.83
N ASN A 208 6.32 9.27 23.73
CA ASN A 208 7.42 8.33 23.48
C ASN A 208 6.88 7.04 22.82
N VAL A 209 7.78 6.17 22.34
CA VAL A 209 7.39 4.93 21.65
C VAL A 209 6.46 4.08 22.51
N ASP A 210 6.79 3.86 23.78
CA ASP A 210 6.01 2.97 24.65
C ASP A 210 4.59 3.48 24.86
N GLN A 211 4.44 4.77 25.14
CA GLN A 211 3.14 5.42 25.28
C GLN A 211 2.31 5.36 24.00
N ALA A 212 2.94 5.54 22.83
CA ALA A 212 2.26 5.47 21.55
C ALA A 212 1.81 4.04 21.18
N VAL A 213 2.58 3.03 21.57
CA VAL A 213 2.18 1.62 21.44
C VAL A 213 0.95 1.34 22.26
N ASP A 214 0.98 1.63 23.57
CA ASP A 214 -0.14 1.40 24.48
C ASP A 214 -1.41 2.11 24.00
N GLN A 215 -1.27 3.37 23.54
CA GLN A 215 -2.36 4.17 23.02
C GLN A 215 -2.93 3.59 21.72
N PHE A 216 -2.07 3.19 20.78
CA PHE A 216 -2.51 2.60 19.51
C PHE A 216 -3.35 1.34 19.75
N PHE A 217 -2.86 0.39 20.55
CA PHE A 217 -3.58 -0.86 20.82
C PHE A 217 -4.90 -0.61 21.54
N THR A 218 -4.89 0.21 22.60
CA THR A 218 -6.11 0.54 23.34
C THR A 218 -7.21 1.12 22.44
N GLU A 219 -6.85 2.07 21.58
CA GLU A 219 -7.82 2.73 20.70
C GLU A 219 -8.22 1.85 19.51
N ALA A 220 -7.28 1.12 18.92
CA ALA A 220 -7.53 0.24 17.78
C ALA A 220 -8.48 -0.91 18.17
N GLU A 221 -8.25 -1.55 19.32
CA GLU A 221 -9.13 -2.59 19.85
C GLU A 221 -10.55 -2.04 20.09
N SER A 222 -10.66 -0.85 20.70
CA SER A 222 -11.95 -0.20 20.93
C SER A 222 -12.70 0.12 19.62
N ALA A 223 -11.99 0.62 18.61
CA ALA A 223 -12.56 0.93 17.30
C ALA A 223 -13.08 -0.33 16.60
N LEU A 224 -12.30 -1.42 16.59
CA LEU A 224 -12.70 -2.70 16.02
C LEU A 224 -13.89 -3.30 16.78
N GLU A 225 -13.87 -3.30 18.12
CA GLU A 225 -15.02 -3.78 18.92
C GLU A 225 -16.31 -3.04 18.59
N LYS A 226 -16.24 -1.72 18.45
CA LYS A 226 -17.40 -0.87 18.12
C LYS A 226 -17.93 -1.17 16.72
N ALA A 227 -17.05 -1.39 15.74
CA ALA A 227 -17.44 -1.65 14.35
C ALA A 227 -18.11 -3.03 14.17
N ASN A 228 -17.83 -3.98 15.05
CA ASN A 228 -18.38 -5.35 14.99
C ASN A 228 -19.72 -5.54 15.74
N ARG A 229 -20.29 -4.48 16.33
CA ARG A 229 -21.59 -4.49 17.00
C ARG A 229 -22.74 -4.18 16.04
#